data_AF-A0A1F4DUP6-F1
#
_entry.id   AF-A0A1F4DUP6-F1
#
_cell.length_a   1.000
_cell.length_b   1.000
_cell.length_c   1.000
_cell.angle_alpha   90.00
_cell.angle_beta   90.00
_cell.angle_gamma   90.00
#
_symmetry.space_group_name_H-M   'P 1'
#
loop_
_entity.id
_entity.type
_entity.pdbx_description
1 polymer ?
#
loop_
_entity_poly.entity_id
_entity_poly.type
_entity_poly.pdbx_seq_one_letter_code
_entity_poly.pdbx_strand_id
1 'polypeptide(L)'
;METNWVGFIGTTFVIIAYLPQVWHLISKQCSAGISLKAYSMWFISSVLLFAHAFSIKDPVFIALQSYQLGATSVILLFAKKYENGVCPVHRQ
;
A
#
# COMPACT_ATOMS: atom_id res chain seq x y z
N MET A 1 -29.29 5.16 0.85
CA MET A 1 -27.86 4.81 1.04
C MET A 1 -27.84 3.47 1.74
N GLU A 2 -27.61 2.38 1.02
CA GLU A 2 -27.28 1.12 1.68
C GLU A 2 -25.94 1.27 2.37
N THR A 3 -25.86 0.84 3.63
CA THR A 3 -24.73 1.16 4.48
C THR A 3 -23.63 0.11 4.29
N ASN A 4 -22.59 0.46 3.53
CA ASN A 4 -21.49 -0.43 3.13
C ASN A 4 -20.47 -0.72 4.26
N TRP A 5 -20.94 -0.95 5.49
CA TRP A 5 -20.07 -1.13 6.67
C TRP A 5 -19.08 -2.28 6.52
N VAL A 6 -19.49 -3.39 5.91
CA VAL A 6 -18.61 -4.54 5.66
C VAL A 6 -17.41 -4.14 4.79
N GLY A 7 -17.63 -3.32 3.77
CA GLY A 7 -16.58 -2.82 2.89
C GLY A 7 -15.58 -1.90 3.62
N PHE A 8 -16.08 -1.02 4.50
CA PHE A 8 -15.22 -0.16 5.31
C PHE A 8 -14.43 -0.94 6.37
N ILE A 9 -15.03 -1.96 6.97
CA ILE A 9 -14.33 -2.87 7.90
C ILE A 9 -13.21 -3.62 7.16
N GLY A 10 -13.52 -4.16 5.97
CA GLY A 10 -12.52 -4.79 5.11
C GLY A 10 -11.36 -3.83 4.76
N THR A 11 -11.70 -2.58 4.42
CA THR A 11 -10.69 -1.53 4.16
C THR A 11 -9.83 -1.26 5.39
N THR A 12 -10.42 -1.24 6.58
CA THR A 12 -9.69 -1.05 7.84
C THR A 12 -8.69 -2.19 8.09
N PHE A 13 -9.08 -3.44 7.83
CA PHE A 13 -8.16 -4.58 7.92
C PHE A 13 -7.00 -4.47 6.93
N VAL A 14 -7.27 -4.03 5.70
CA VAL A 14 -6.21 -3.76 4.71
C VAL A 14 -5.25 -2.70 5.27
N ILE A 15 -5.75 -1.60 5.82
CA ILE A 15 -4.90 -0.55 6.41
C ILE A 15 -3.99 -1.13 7.49
N ILE A 16 -4.56 -1.85 8.45
CA ILE A 16 -3.82 -2.46 9.56
C ILE A 16 -2.75 -3.42 9.04
N ALA A 17 -3.04 -4.23 8.01
CA ALA A 17 -2.12 -5.21 7.46
C ALA A 17 -0.84 -4.58 6.86
N TYR A 18 -0.93 -3.35 6.35
CA TYR A 18 0.24 -2.65 5.80
C TYR A 18 1.11 -1.98 6.87
N LEU A 19 0.57 -1.70 8.05
CA LEU A 19 1.29 -0.94 9.09
C LEU A 19 2.65 -1.57 9.45
N PRO A 20 2.78 -2.89 9.70
CA PRO A 20 4.05 -3.48 10.07
C PRO A 20 5.11 -3.32 8.97
N GLN A 21 4.71 -3.45 7.70
CA GLN A 21 5.62 -3.36 6.56
C GLN A 21 6.13 -1.93 6.37
N VAL A 22 5.22 -0.94 6.36
CA VAL A 22 5.58 0.47 6.22
C VAL A 22 6.44 0.91 7.40
N TRP A 23 6.08 0.49 8.62
CA TRP A 23 6.84 0.80 9.82
C TRP A 23 8.24 0.18 9.79
N HIS A 24 8.39 -1.08 9.37
CA HIS A 24 9.69 -1.72 9.21
C HIS A 24 10.55 -0.98 8.17
N LEU A 25 9.97 -0.68 7.00
CA LEU A 25 10.67 0.00 5.92
C LEU A 25 11.23 1.37 6.37
N ILE A 26 10.42 2.17 7.07
CA ILE A 26 10.82 3.51 7.52
C ILE A 26 11.78 3.42 8.72
N SER A 27 11.45 2.63 9.73
CA SER A 27 12.18 2.60 11.01
C SER A 27 13.48 1.81 10.93
N LYS A 28 13.52 0.74 10.14
CA LYS A 28 14.72 -0.09 9.94
C LYS A 28 15.49 0.28 8.68
N GLN A 29 14.97 1.22 7.89
CA GLN A 29 15.56 1.66 6.62
C GLN A 29 15.97 0.46 5.75
N CYS A 30 15.10 -0.55 5.73
CA CYS A 30 15.39 -1.84 5.15
C CYS A 30 14.36 -2.17 4.07
N SER A 31 14.82 -2.27 2.83
CA SER A 31 13.98 -2.64 1.68
C SER A 31 14.16 -4.11 1.26
N ALA A 32 14.90 -4.90 2.04
CA ALA A 32 15.08 -6.33 1.77
C ALA A 32 13.71 -7.04 1.67
N GLY A 33 13.56 -7.88 0.64
CA GLY A 33 12.29 -8.57 0.34
C GLY A 33 11.24 -7.73 -0.40
N ILE A 34 11.45 -6.43 -0.59
CA ILE A 34 10.52 -5.57 -1.34
C ILE A 34 10.88 -5.54 -2.83
N SER A 35 9.99 -6.06 -3.67
CA SER A 35 10.15 -5.99 -5.13
C SER A 35 9.61 -4.66 -5.68
N LEU A 36 10.52 -3.74 -6.07
CA LEU A 36 10.14 -2.47 -6.69
C LEU A 36 9.24 -2.66 -7.93
N LYS A 37 9.50 -3.69 -8.75
CA LYS A 37 8.68 -3.99 -9.93
C LYS A 37 7.25 -4.37 -9.53
N ALA A 38 7.09 -5.21 -8.52
CA ALA A 38 5.77 -5.62 -8.04
C ALA A 38 4.98 -4.43 -7.49
N TYR A 39 5.62 -3.59 -6.66
CA TYR A 39 4.97 -2.40 -6.12
C TYR A 39 4.66 -1.34 -7.18
N SER A 40 5.45 -1.23 -8.24
CA SER A 40 5.13 -0.36 -9.39
C SER A 40 3.89 -0.84 -10.13
N MET A 41 3.75 -2.16 -10.34
CA MET A 41 2.54 -2.72 -10.95
C MET A 41 1.31 -2.53 -10.05
N TRP A 42 1.46 -2.70 -8.74
CA TRP A 42 0.40 -2.40 -7.78
C TRP A 42 -0.01 -0.93 -7.82
N PHE A 43 0.96 -0.01 -7.83
CA PHE A 43 0.68 1.42 -7.93
C PHE A 43 -0.11 1.77 -9.21
N ILE A 44 0.35 1.28 -10.38
CA ILE A 44 -0.34 1.51 -11.66
C ILE A 44 -1.76 0.93 -11.61
N SER A 45 -1.92 -0.30 -11.12
CA SER A 45 -3.23 -0.94 -10.95
C SER A 45 -4.15 -0.08 -10.07
N SER A 46 -3.64 0.41 -8.94
CA SER A 46 -4.40 1.26 -8.03
C SER A 46 -4.80 2.59 -8.64
N VAL A 47 -3.98 3.20 -9.51
CA VAL A 47 -4.38 4.41 -10.25
C VAL A 47 -5.57 4.11 -11.14
N LEU A 48 -5.51 3.01 -11.90
CA LEU A 48 -6.58 2.60 -12.81
C LEU A 48 -7.88 2.27 -12.06
N LEU A 49 -7.77 1.51 -10.97
CA LEU A 49 -8.91 1.14 -10.14
C LEU A 49 -9.50 2.33 -9.39
N PHE A 50 -8.68 3.31 -8.99
CA PHE A 50 -9.17 4.55 -8.38
C PHE A 50 -10.01 5.37 -9.35
N ALA A 51 -9.54 5.52 -10.60
CA ALA A 51 -10.31 6.17 -11.66
C ALA A 51 -11.63 5.43 -11.95
N HIS A 52 -11.60 4.10 -11.93
CA HIS A 52 -12.80 3.28 -12.07
C HIS A 52 -13.77 3.46 -10.89
N ALA A 53 -13.26 3.52 -9.65
CA ALA A 53 -14.07 3.70 -8.45
C ALA A 53 -14.89 5.01 -8.48
N PHE A 54 -14.30 6.10 -8.98
CA PHE A 54 -15.05 7.34 -9.22
C PHE A 54 -16.12 7.20 -10.30
N SER A 55 -15.82 6.46 -11.38
CA SER A 55 -16.78 6.23 -12.47
C SER A 55 -18.04 5.51 -11.98
N ILE A 56 -17.90 4.56 -11.04
CA ILE A 56 -19.03 3.82 -10.44
C ILE A 56 -19.59 4.49 -9.17
N LYS A 57 -18.99 5.60 -8.72
CA LYS A 57 -19.36 6.34 -7.50
C LYS A 57 -19.40 5.46 -6.23
N ASP A 58 -18.47 4.50 -6.12
CA ASP A 58 -18.38 3.60 -4.96
C ASP A 58 -17.47 4.19 -3.87
N PRO A 59 -18.01 4.66 -2.73
CA PRO A 59 -17.22 5.29 -1.69
C PRO A 59 -16.26 4.33 -0.97
N VAL A 60 -16.60 3.04 -0.85
CA VAL A 60 -15.71 2.04 -0.25
C VAL A 60 -14.52 1.82 -1.17
N PHE A 61 -14.78 1.65 -2.46
CA PHE A 61 -13.71 1.38 -3.41
C PHE A 61 -12.79 2.60 -3.59
N ILE A 62 -13.37 3.81 -3.58
CA ILE A 62 -12.60 5.07 -3.54
C ILE A 62 -11.70 5.12 -2.30
N ALA A 63 -12.22 4.82 -1.11
CA ALA A 63 -11.44 4.83 0.13
C ALA A 63 -10.30 3.79 0.10
N LEU A 64 -10.60 2.57 -0.33
CA LEU A 64 -9.62 1.48 -0.45
C LEU A 64 -8.49 1.85 -1.43
N GLN A 65 -8.83 2.33 -2.62
CA GLN A 65 -7.82 2.67 -3.63
C GLN A 65 -7.04 3.94 -3.28
N SER A 66 -7.65 4.91 -2.59
CA SER A 66 -6.93 6.08 -2.04
C SER A 66 -5.83 5.63 -1.08
N TYR A 67 -6.17 4.73 -0.16
CA TYR A 67 -5.20 4.17 0.77
C TYR A 67 -4.11 3.38 0.06
N GLN A 68 -4.50 2.50 -0.86
CA GLN A 68 -3.58 1.66 -1.61
C GLN A 68 -2.57 2.50 -2.42
N LEU A 69 -3.01 3.60 -3.04
CA LEU A 69 -2.13 4.57 -3.70
C LEU A 69 -1.14 5.20 -2.72
N GLY A 70 -1.61 5.64 -1.55
CA GLY A 70 -0.75 6.21 -0.52
C GLY A 70 0.30 5.22 -0.03
N ALA A 71 -0.13 4.01 0.36
CA ALA A 71 0.76 2.96 0.87
C ALA A 71 1.80 2.53 -0.16
N THR A 72 1.38 2.25 -1.41
CA THR A 72 2.31 1.85 -2.48
C THR A 72 3.27 2.97 -2.86
N SER A 73 2.83 4.24 -2.83
CA SER A 73 3.72 5.40 -3.03
C SER A 73 4.80 5.48 -1.96
N VAL A 74 4.40 5.38 -0.69
CA VAL A 74 5.34 5.38 0.45
C VAL A 74 6.33 4.23 0.31
N ILE A 75 5.85 3.03 0.02
CA ILE A 75 6.71 1.85 -0.15
C ILE A 75 7.68 2.05 -1.31
N LEU A 76 7.22 2.50 -2.48
CA LEU A 76 8.10 2.74 -3.63
C LEU A 76 9.18 3.78 -3.34
N LEU A 77 8.79 4.91 -2.75
CA LEU A 77 9.70 6.01 -2.43
C LEU A 77 10.78 5.57 -1.44
N PHE A 78 10.38 4.90 -0.34
CA PHE A 78 11.32 4.48 0.68
C PHE A 78 12.11 3.21 0.31
N ALA A 79 11.51 2.28 -0.44
CA ALA A 79 12.24 1.11 -0.95
C ALA A 79 13.32 1.52 -1.94
N LYS A 80 13.06 2.54 -2.78
CA LYS A 80 14.09 3.12 -3.64
C LYS A 80 15.14 3.89 -2.83
N LYS A 81 14.71 4.70 -1.85
CA LYS A 81 15.62 5.46 -0.98
C LYS A 81 16.58 4.55 -0.19
N TYR A 82 16.11 3.39 0.24
CA TYR A 82 16.85 2.45 1.07
C TYR A 82 17.24 1.18 0.30
N GLU A 83 17.41 1.24 -1.02
CA GLU A 83 17.65 0.05 -1.87
C GLU A 83 18.88 -0.79 -1.44
N ASN A 84 19.85 -0.15 -0.80
CA ASN A 84 21.07 -0.79 -0.26
C ASN A 84 20.98 -1.05 1.26
N GLY A 85 19.85 -0.72 1.89
CA GLY A 85 19.60 -0.88 3.30
C GLY A 85 19.09 -2.28 3.62
N VAL A 86 19.88 -3.05 4.39
CA VAL A 86 19.53 -4.38 4.86
C VAL A 86 19.71 -4.43 6.38
N CYS A 87 18.62 -4.66 7.11
CA CYS A 87 18.69 -4.78 8.57
C CYS A 87 19.30 -6.13 9.00
N PRO A 88 19.83 -6.24 10.24
CA PRO A 88 20.48 -7.47 10.70
C PRO A 88 19.61 -8.72 10.59
N VAL A 89 18.29 -8.59 10.78
CA VAL A 89 17.34 -9.70 10.66
C VAL A 89 17.27 -10.26 9.23
N HIS A 90 17.46 -9.42 8.22
CA HIS A 90 17.44 -9.83 6.80
C HIS A 90 18.83 -10.15 6.23
N ARG A 91 19.90 -9.96 7.02
CA ARG A 91 21.27 -10.33 6.63
C ARG A 91 21.63 -11.76 7.03
N GLN A 92 20.87 -12.35 7.96
CA GLN A 92 20.98 -13.76 8.37
C GLN A 92 20.43 -14.68 7.29
#